data_AF-A0AA38RRU5-F1
#
_entry.id   AF-A0AA38RRU5-F1
#
_cell.length_a   1.000
_cell.length_b   1.000
_cell.length_c   1.000
_cell.angle_alpha   90.00
_cell.angle_beta   90.00
_cell.angle_gamma   90.00
#
_symmetry.space_group_name_H-M   'P 1'
#
loop_
_entity.id
_entity.type
_entity.pdbx_description
1 polymer ?
#
loop_
_entity_poly.entity_id
_entity_poly.type
_entity_poly.pdbx_seq_one_letter_code
_entity_poly.pdbx_strand_id
1 'polypeptide(L)'
;MAAPSEQRIAVPIDDPNADTEWNDILRKHGVIPEKPPSPTPMIEEAILEARRLAHENRLEGKDLDELDELEDEEDEDFLEQYRQKRMQELNALKKKSIHGSVYPLSKPDYSKEVTEASNNGPVFVHLTSSSGTNVESRVLAQLWRQAAQEYGDIKFCEMRANQAIENYPEKNCPTILVYKNGDIVKQVVTLVTVGGVRMSMLDLDNILVEVGAVPANDMRVLKRRREAEDAEEERQVGKSIRSGTTSKEDDDDDDDWD
;
A
#
# COMPACT_ATOMS: atom_id res chain seq x y z
N MET A 1 -51.52 -59.24 -30.28
CA MET A 1 -50.55 -58.73 -29.29
C MET A 1 -49.60 -57.80 -30.02
N ALA A 2 -49.62 -56.52 -29.71
CA ALA A 2 -48.56 -55.58 -30.06
C ALA A 2 -48.35 -54.73 -28.80
N ALA A 3 -47.25 -54.95 -28.11
CA ALA A 3 -46.89 -54.16 -26.93
C ALA A 3 -46.65 -52.71 -27.39
N PRO A 4 -47.22 -51.69 -26.71
CA PRO A 4 -46.90 -50.32 -27.04
C PRO A 4 -45.43 -50.10 -26.70
N SER A 5 -44.65 -49.75 -27.72
CA SER A 5 -43.24 -49.39 -27.61
C SER A 5 -43.10 -48.25 -26.60
N GLU A 6 -42.36 -48.50 -25.49
CA GLU A 6 -41.85 -47.45 -24.61
C GLU A 6 -40.96 -46.52 -25.43
N GLN A 7 -41.54 -45.47 -25.98
CA GLN A 7 -40.80 -44.37 -26.54
C GLN A 7 -40.18 -43.61 -25.38
N ARG A 8 -38.93 -43.93 -25.07
CA ARG A 8 -38.09 -43.09 -24.20
C ARG A 8 -37.81 -41.81 -24.96
N ILE A 9 -38.63 -40.79 -24.69
CA ILE A 9 -38.44 -39.43 -25.21
C ILE A 9 -37.14 -38.92 -24.57
N ALA A 10 -36.07 -38.87 -25.35
CA ALA A 10 -34.84 -38.20 -24.95
C ALA A 10 -35.09 -36.68 -25.05
N VAL A 11 -35.49 -36.08 -23.93
CA VAL A 11 -35.60 -34.63 -23.82
C VAL A 11 -34.18 -34.06 -23.90
N PRO A 12 -33.87 -33.16 -24.84
CA PRO A 12 -32.58 -32.48 -24.86
C PRO A 12 -32.41 -31.76 -23.54
N ILE A 13 -31.36 -32.11 -22.80
CA ILE A 13 -31.02 -31.42 -21.56
C ILE A 13 -30.37 -30.11 -22.01
N ASP A 14 -31.18 -29.05 -22.16
CA ASP A 14 -30.66 -27.69 -22.23
C ASP A 14 -29.91 -27.43 -20.92
N ASP A 15 -28.61 -27.13 -21.06
CA ASP A 15 -27.62 -26.83 -20.02
C ASP A 15 -27.89 -27.45 -18.61
N PRO A 16 -27.11 -28.46 -18.16
CA PRO A 16 -27.30 -29.09 -16.85
C PRO A 16 -27.18 -28.13 -15.63
N ASN A 17 -26.71 -26.90 -15.84
CA ASN A 17 -26.68 -25.84 -14.84
C ASN A 17 -27.87 -24.87 -14.89
N ALA A 18 -28.76 -24.97 -15.88
CA ALA A 18 -29.94 -24.13 -15.98
C ALA A 18 -30.93 -24.41 -14.84
N ASP A 19 -31.45 -23.35 -14.23
CA ASP A 19 -32.41 -23.41 -13.13
C ASP A 19 -33.84 -23.44 -13.71
N THR A 20 -34.23 -24.60 -14.24
CA THR A 20 -35.59 -24.86 -14.72
C THR A 20 -36.30 -25.82 -13.77
N GLU A 21 -37.63 -25.71 -13.67
CA GLU A 21 -38.46 -26.62 -12.87
C GLU A 21 -38.24 -28.10 -13.24
N TRP A 22 -37.87 -28.37 -14.50
CA TRP A 22 -37.52 -29.70 -14.99
C TRP A 22 -36.17 -30.19 -14.46
N ASN A 23 -35.13 -29.34 -14.42
CA ASN A 23 -33.82 -29.71 -13.91
C ASN A 23 -33.82 -29.99 -12.40
N ASP A 24 -34.64 -29.29 -11.63
CA ASP A 24 -34.80 -29.57 -10.19
C ASP A 24 -35.51 -30.91 -9.92
N ILE A 25 -36.51 -31.26 -10.72
CA ILE A 25 -37.15 -32.58 -10.67
C ILE A 25 -36.13 -33.68 -11.03
N LEU A 26 -35.26 -33.44 -12.02
CA LEU A 26 -34.22 -34.39 -12.43
C LEU A 26 -33.11 -34.56 -11.38
N ARG A 27 -32.74 -33.50 -10.65
CA ARG A 27 -31.84 -33.56 -9.48
C ARG A 27 -32.46 -34.39 -8.35
N LYS A 28 -33.74 -34.15 -8.04
CA LYS A 28 -34.49 -34.90 -7.01
C LYS A 28 -34.64 -36.39 -7.34
N HIS A 29 -34.72 -36.74 -8.62
CA HIS A 29 -34.77 -38.13 -9.10
C HIS A 29 -33.38 -38.77 -9.31
N GLY A 30 -32.29 -38.07 -9.01
CA GLY A 30 -30.92 -38.60 -9.07
C GLY A 30 -30.36 -38.79 -10.48
N VAL A 31 -30.94 -38.14 -11.48
CA VAL A 31 -30.49 -38.18 -12.89
C VAL A 31 -29.38 -37.16 -13.15
N ILE A 32 -29.36 -36.04 -12.41
CA ILE A 32 -28.36 -34.98 -12.47
C ILE A 32 -27.81 -34.73 -11.05
N PRO A 33 -26.50 -34.47 -10.87
CA PRO A 33 -25.91 -34.15 -9.55
C PRO A 33 -26.56 -32.93 -8.89
N GLU A 34 -26.63 -32.92 -7.56
CA GLU A 34 -27.09 -31.75 -6.80
C GLU A 34 -26.16 -30.56 -7.01
N LYS A 35 -26.74 -29.34 -7.06
CA LYS A 35 -25.99 -28.10 -7.22
C LYS A 35 -25.17 -27.85 -5.95
N PRO A 36 -23.92 -27.38 -6.04
CA PRO A 36 -23.20 -26.94 -4.85
C PRO A 36 -24.04 -25.89 -4.10
N PRO A 37 -24.02 -25.89 -2.75
CA PRO A 37 -24.75 -24.91 -1.97
C PRO A 37 -24.34 -23.51 -2.43
N SER A 38 -25.32 -22.61 -2.56
CA SER A 38 -25.04 -21.26 -3.02
C SER A 38 -24.09 -20.57 -2.04
N PRO A 39 -23.07 -19.84 -2.53
CA PRO A 39 -22.13 -19.12 -1.66
C PRO A 39 -22.77 -17.87 -1.00
N THR A 40 -24.02 -17.55 -1.32
CA THR A 40 -24.78 -16.39 -0.83
C THR A 40 -24.74 -16.19 0.69
N PRO A 41 -25.03 -17.18 1.56
CA PRO A 41 -24.94 -17.01 3.01
C PRO A 41 -23.52 -16.68 3.50
N MET A 42 -22.47 -17.25 2.88
CA MET A 42 -21.08 -16.93 3.24
C MET A 42 -20.72 -15.50 2.82
N ILE A 43 -21.25 -15.04 1.68
CA ILE A 43 -21.04 -13.68 1.19
C ILE A 43 -21.76 -12.66 2.09
N GLU A 44 -23.00 -12.95 2.51
CA GLU A 44 -23.75 -12.10 3.43
C GLU A 44 -23.09 -11.97 4.80
N GLU A 45 -22.60 -13.07 5.36
CA GLU A 45 -21.86 -13.07 6.63
C GLU A 45 -20.56 -12.26 6.52
N ALA A 46 -19.79 -12.46 5.44
CA ALA A 46 -18.57 -11.70 5.18
C ALA A 46 -18.83 -10.19 5.00
N ILE A 47 -19.93 -9.80 4.35
CA ILE A 47 -20.31 -8.39 4.20
C ILE A 47 -20.67 -7.78 5.57
N LEU A 48 -21.37 -8.51 6.42
CA LEU A 48 -21.80 -8.05 7.74
C LEU A 48 -20.59 -7.90 8.68
N GLU A 49 -19.66 -8.83 8.63
CA GLU A 49 -18.38 -8.76 9.35
C GLU A 49 -17.52 -7.59 8.84
N ALA A 50 -17.40 -7.40 7.52
CA ALA A 50 -16.68 -6.28 6.93
C ALA A 50 -17.27 -4.93 7.37
N ARG A 51 -18.60 -4.81 7.45
CA ARG A 51 -19.28 -3.61 7.95
C ARG A 51 -18.96 -3.33 9.42
N ARG A 52 -18.94 -4.36 10.26
CA ARG A 52 -18.54 -4.23 11.67
C ARG A 52 -17.08 -3.77 11.78
N LEU A 53 -16.19 -4.40 11.04
CA LEU A 53 -14.77 -4.09 11.08
C LEU A 53 -14.48 -2.68 10.54
N ALA A 54 -15.20 -2.25 9.51
CA ALA A 54 -15.13 -0.87 9.02
C ALA A 54 -15.63 0.14 10.05
N HIS A 55 -16.69 -0.19 10.79
CA HIS A 55 -17.18 0.63 11.89
C HIS A 55 -16.09 0.71 12.99
N GLU A 56 -15.60 -0.42 13.50
CA GLU A 56 -14.58 -0.46 14.55
C GLU A 56 -13.28 0.30 14.17
N ASN A 57 -12.88 0.26 12.90
CA ASN A 57 -11.66 0.95 12.42
C ASN A 57 -11.91 2.35 11.83
N ARG A 58 -13.10 2.93 11.95
CA ARG A 58 -13.42 4.23 11.31
C ARG A 58 -12.57 5.40 11.81
N LEU A 59 -12.04 5.31 13.02
CA LEU A 59 -11.16 6.30 13.62
C LEU A 59 -9.68 5.97 13.41
N GLU A 60 -9.35 4.76 12.93
CA GLU A 60 -7.98 4.37 12.63
C GLU A 60 -7.39 5.29 11.56
N GLY A 61 -6.16 5.75 11.79
CA GLY A 61 -5.50 6.64 10.85
C GLY A 61 -5.97 8.09 10.88
N LYS A 62 -6.81 8.49 11.86
CA LYS A 62 -7.13 9.89 12.12
C LYS A 62 -6.13 10.55 13.08
N ASP A 63 -5.82 11.82 12.84
CA ASP A 63 -5.08 12.66 13.78
C ASP A 63 -6.00 13.32 14.82
N LEU A 64 -5.41 14.05 15.78
CA LEU A 64 -6.16 14.68 16.87
C LEU A 64 -7.10 15.76 16.35
N ASP A 65 -6.69 16.50 15.32
CA ASP A 65 -7.48 17.58 14.75
C ASP A 65 -8.69 16.99 13.99
N GLU A 66 -8.49 15.91 13.22
CA GLU A 66 -9.58 15.17 12.55
C GLU A 66 -10.54 14.47 13.52
N LEU A 67 -10.08 14.11 14.72
CA LEU A 67 -10.96 13.60 15.78
C LEU A 67 -11.86 14.69 16.34
N ASP A 68 -11.32 15.89 16.53
CA ASP A 68 -12.06 17.04 17.03
C ASP A 68 -13.20 17.43 16.08
N GLU A 69 -13.02 17.28 14.77
CA GLU A 69 -14.07 17.50 13.77
C GLU A 69 -15.26 16.51 13.86
N LEU A 70 -15.08 15.35 14.51
CA LEU A 70 -16.10 14.30 14.63
C LEU A 70 -16.84 14.33 15.97
N GLU A 71 -16.54 15.30 16.83
CA GLU A 71 -17.13 15.42 18.17
C GLU A 71 -18.66 15.58 18.11
N ASP A 72 -19.19 16.15 17.01
CA ASP A 72 -20.63 16.28 16.77
C ASP A 72 -21.29 14.99 16.22
N GLU A 73 -20.51 14.07 15.64
CA GLU A 73 -21.01 12.87 14.94
C GLU A 73 -20.92 11.59 15.78
N GLU A 74 -19.98 11.53 16.74
CA GLU A 74 -19.64 10.32 17.49
C GLU A 74 -19.85 10.49 19.00
N ASP A 75 -19.96 9.36 19.72
CA ASP A 75 -20.10 9.38 21.18
C ASP A 75 -18.84 9.95 21.86
N GLU A 76 -19.03 10.96 22.73
CA GLU A 76 -17.95 11.67 23.45
C GLU A 76 -17.04 10.70 24.23
N ASP A 77 -17.63 9.72 24.93
CA ASP A 77 -16.90 8.68 25.68
C ASP A 77 -16.03 7.78 24.79
N PHE A 78 -16.44 7.54 23.53
CA PHE A 78 -15.69 6.73 22.57
C PHE A 78 -14.53 7.53 21.98
N LEU A 79 -14.79 8.80 21.65
CA LEU A 79 -13.80 9.71 21.10
C LEU A 79 -12.67 9.99 22.12
N GLU A 80 -13.02 10.17 23.40
CA GLU A 80 -12.03 10.40 24.47
C GLU A 80 -11.11 9.19 24.69
N GLN A 81 -11.65 7.97 24.69
CA GLN A 81 -10.85 6.74 24.75
C GLN A 81 -9.85 6.67 23.59
N TYR A 82 -10.30 7.04 22.39
CA TYR A 82 -9.43 7.02 21.21
C TYR A 82 -8.36 8.12 21.28
N ARG A 83 -8.73 9.38 21.63
CA ARG A 83 -7.75 10.46 21.89
C ARG A 83 -6.69 10.01 22.89
N GLN A 84 -7.09 9.34 23.97
CA GLN A 84 -6.16 8.82 24.98
C GLN A 84 -5.23 7.74 24.42
N LYS A 85 -5.76 6.76 23.68
CA LYS A 85 -4.96 5.72 23.00
C LYS A 85 -3.92 6.36 22.08
N ARG A 86 -4.31 7.37 21.30
CA ARG A 86 -3.44 8.08 20.36
C ARG A 86 -2.35 8.90 21.06
N MET A 87 -2.68 9.59 22.14
CA MET A 87 -1.66 10.26 22.96
C MET A 87 -0.66 9.26 23.55
N GLN A 88 -1.08 8.06 23.93
CA GLN A 88 -0.16 7.03 24.43
C GLN A 88 0.78 6.54 23.32
N GLU A 89 0.27 6.31 22.11
CA GLU A 89 1.08 5.92 20.95
C GLU A 89 2.13 6.98 20.63
N LEU A 90 1.73 8.26 20.51
CA LEU A 90 2.66 9.38 20.26
C LEU A 90 3.73 9.49 21.36
N ASN A 91 3.35 9.34 22.62
CA ASN A 91 4.30 9.35 23.73
C ASN A 91 5.27 8.16 23.67
N ALA A 92 4.80 6.99 23.25
CA ALA A 92 5.65 5.81 23.09
C ALA A 92 6.65 5.99 21.94
N LEU A 93 6.21 6.52 20.78
CA LEU A 93 7.10 6.86 19.67
C LEU A 93 8.15 7.89 20.09
N LYS A 94 7.74 8.96 20.79
CA LYS A 94 8.65 10.01 21.27
C LYS A 94 9.72 9.45 22.24
N LYS A 95 9.37 8.48 23.08
CA LYS A 95 10.32 7.79 23.96
C LYS A 95 11.28 6.87 23.20
N LYS A 96 10.81 6.23 22.14
CA LYS A 96 11.63 5.37 21.26
C LYS A 96 12.49 6.18 20.28
N SER A 97 12.18 7.46 20.09
CA SER A 97 12.87 8.37 19.18
C SER A 97 14.26 8.76 19.70
N ILE A 98 15.20 7.80 19.69
CA ILE A 98 16.59 7.98 20.10
C ILE A 98 17.50 8.50 18.97
N HIS A 99 17.04 8.37 17.73
CA HIS A 99 17.68 8.86 16.51
C HIS A 99 17.02 10.17 16.07
N GLY A 100 17.37 10.65 14.87
CA GLY A 100 16.95 11.97 14.38
C GLY A 100 17.87 12.54 13.30
N SER A 101 18.95 11.84 12.96
CA SER A 101 19.91 12.23 11.93
C SER A 101 20.52 11.00 11.26
N VAL A 102 21.12 11.23 10.09
CA VAL A 102 21.85 10.19 9.36
C VAL A 102 23.24 10.04 9.95
N TYR A 103 23.60 8.83 10.36
CA TYR A 103 24.92 8.52 10.89
C TYR A 103 25.89 8.16 9.77
N PRO A 104 26.98 8.92 9.56
CA PRO A 104 28.03 8.51 8.64
C PRO A 104 28.78 7.30 9.21
N LEU A 105 28.93 6.26 8.41
CA LEU A 105 29.64 5.04 8.80
C LEU A 105 31.07 5.02 8.26
N SER A 106 31.91 4.30 8.98
CA SER A 106 33.24 3.89 8.56
C SER A 106 33.31 2.35 8.50
N LYS A 107 34.26 1.82 7.72
CA LYS A 107 34.47 0.36 7.59
C LYS A 107 34.64 -0.37 8.94
N PRO A 108 35.45 0.10 9.91
CA PRO A 108 35.58 -0.58 11.21
C PRO A 108 34.31 -0.52 12.06
N ASP A 109 33.50 0.53 11.92
CA ASP A 109 32.29 0.72 12.72
C ASP A 109 31.10 -0.08 12.19
N TYR A 110 31.16 -0.56 10.94
CA TYR A 110 30.04 -1.20 10.25
C TYR A 110 29.44 -2.37 11.05
N SER A 111 30.26 -3.28 11.57
CA SER A 111 29.77 -4.44 12.34
C SER A 111 28.98 -4.02 13.57
N LYS A 112 29.52 -3.07 14.34
CA LYS A 112 28.91 -2.61 15.58
C LYS A 112 27.66 -1.76 15.33
N GLU A 113 27.78 -0.79 14.42
CA GLU A 113 26.75 0.21 14.19
C GLU A 113 25.61 -0.29 13.30
N VAL A 114 25.83 -1.33 12.50
CA VAL A 114 24.83 -1.93 11.61
C VAL A 114 24.44 -3.31 12.10
N THR A 115 25.36 -4.28 12.05
CA THR A 115 25.04 -5.70 12.33
C THR A 115 24.60 -5.90 13.78
N GLU A 116 25.38 -5.48 14.76
CA GLU A 116 25.06 -5.65 16.18
C GLU A 116 23.88 -4.77 16.62
N ALA A 117 23.85 -3.50 16.17
CA ALA A 117 22.75 -2.58 16.46
C ALA A 117 21.40 -3.09 15.91
N SER A 118 21.41 -3.86 14.82
CA SER A 118 20.19 -4.40 14.22
C SER A 118 19.43 -5.41 15.09
N ASN A 119 20.04 -5.88 16.18
CA ASN A 119 19.35 -6.70 17.19
C ASN A 119 18.35 -5.91 18.02
N ASN A 120 18.50 -4.58 18.10
CA ASN A 120 17.60 -3.71 18.86
C ASN A 120 16.49 -3.07 17.98
N GLY A 121 16.53 -3.31 16.67
CA GLY A 121 15.59 -2.77 15.70
C GLY A 121 16.19 -2.71 14.29
N PRO A 122 15.39 -2.55 13.23
CA PRO A 122 15.92 -2.48 11.86
C PRO A 122 16.89 -1.30 11.66
N VAL A 123 18.02 -1.55 11.00
CA VAL A 123 19.01 -0.53 10.64
C VAL A 123 19.05 -0.38 9.13
N PHE A 124 18.89 0.86 8.67
CA PHE A 124 18.88 1.21 7.25
C PHE A 124 20.21 1.83 6.85
N VAL A 125 20.87 1.26 5.84
CA VAL A 125 22.17 1.73 5.35
C VAL A 125 22.04 2.16 3.90
N HIS A 126 22.36 3.43 3.64
CA HIS A 126 22.50 3.99 2.31
C HIS A 126 23.96 3.90 1.85
N LEU A 127 24.22 3.10 0.82
CA LEU A 127 25.49 3.09 0.09
C LEU A 127 25.44 4.09 -1.06
N THR A 128 26.09 5.23 -0.89
CA THR A 128 26.10 6.32 -1.87
C THR A 128 27.25 6.19 -2.87
N SER A 129 27.07 6.74 -4.08
CA SER A 129 28.12 6.78 -5.10
C SER A 129 29.30 7.66 -4.68
N SER A 130 30.52 7.23 -5.01
CA SER A 130 31.75 7.96 -4.70
C SER A 130 32.06 9.08 -5.69
N SER A 131 31.56 8.99 -6.93
CA SER A 131 31.73 10.01 -7.97
C SER A 131 30.96 11.31 -7.73
N GLY A 132 29.91 11.30 -6.90
CA GLY A 132 29.05 12.47 -6.65
C GLY A 132 28.20 12.93 -7.84
N THR A 133 28.38 12.37 -9.04
CA THR A 133 27.62 12.70 -10.26
C THR A 133 26.33 11.89 -10.41
N ASN A 134 26.19 10.80 -9.65
CA ASN A 134 25.01 9.95 -9.68
C ASN A 134 23.79 10.69 -9.09
N VAL A 135 22.80 10.94 -9.94
CA VAL A 135 21.60 11.72 -9.60
C VAL A 135 20.73 10.97 -8.59
N GLU A 136 20.54 9.66 -8.76
CA GLU A 136 19.76 8.82 -7.84
C GLU A 136 20.34 8.85 -6.42
N SER A 137 21.66 8.81 -6.26
CA SER A 137 22.32 8.89 -4.96
C SER A 137 22.06 10.23 -4.26
N ARG A 138 21.98 11.33 -5.04
CA ARG A 138 21.64 12.66 -4.50
C ARG A 138 20.18 12.75 -4.07
N VAL A 139 19.27 12.17 -4.84
CA VAL A 139 17.84 12.09 -4.50
C VAL A 139 17.67 11.29 -3.22
N LEU A 140 18.24 10.08 -3.16
CA LEU A 140 18.15 9.25 -1.96
C LEU A 140 18.77 9.95 -0.76
N ALA A 141 19.94 10.58 -0.87
CA ALA A 141 20.56 11.30 0.26
C ALA A 141 19.70 12.46 0.82
N GLN A 142 18.81 13.06 0.01
CA GLN A 142 17.86 14.06 0.49
C GLN A 142 16.71 13.39 1.25
N LEU A 143 16.08 12.39 0.64
CA LEU A 143 15.00 11.61 1.26
C LEU A 143 15.46 10.93 2.55
N TRP A 144 16.69 10.41 2.57
CA TRP A 144 17.30 9.74 3.72
C TRP A 144 17.42 10.67 4.93
N ARG A 145 17.81 11.92 4.70
CA ARG A 145 17.89 12.93 5.76
C ARG A 145 16.52 13.34 6.27
N GLN A 146 15.54 13.46 5.38
CA GLN A 146 14.16 13.72 5.76
C GLN A 146 13.59 12.56 6.59
N ALA A 147 13.75 11.32 6.13
CA ALA A 147 13.32 10.12 6.83
C ALA A 147 13.97 10.00 8.21
N ALA A 148 15.26 10.26 8.33
CA ALA A 148 15.94 10.21 9.63
C ALA A 148 15.40 11.24 10.64
N GLN A 149 14.86 12.37 10.18
CA GLN A 149 14.22 13.38 11.03
C GLN A 149 12.79 12.97 11.42
N GLU A 150 12.03 12.40 10.50
CA GLU A 150 10.64 11.98 10.72
C GLU A 150 10.52 10.68 11.51
N TYR A 151 11.46 9.75 11.30
CA TYR A 151 11.54 8.42 11.91
C TYR A 151 12.68 8.32 12.91
N GLY A 152 12.63 9.17 13.94
CA GLY A 152 13.65 9.18 14.99
C GLY A 152 13.72 7.89 15.82
N ASP A 153 12.79 6.97 15.66
CA ASP A 153 12.82 5.63 16.26
C ASP A 153 13.62 4.60 15.44
N ILE A 154 14.05 4.96 14.22
CA ILE A 154 14.77 4.08 13.28
C ILE A 154 16.17 4.62 13.04
N LYS A 155 17.15 3.70 12.95
CA LYS A 155 18.54 4.07 12.70
C LYS A 155 18.83 4.15 11.21
N PHE A 156 19.15 5.35 10.73
CA PHE A 156 19.59 5.60 9.37
C PHE A 156 21.08 5.87 9.31
N CYS A 157 21.77 5.12 8.46
CA CYS A 157 23.21 5.21 8.27
C CYS A 157 23.54 5.49 6.81
N GLU A 158 24.69 6.10 6.55
CA GLU A 158 25.20 6.36 5.21
C GLU A 158 26.70 6.03 5.12
N MET A 159 27.11 5.40 4.02
CA MET A 159 28.52 5.14 3.72
C MET A 159 28.79 5.24 2.23
N ARG A 160 30.02 5.60 1.84
CA ARG A 160 30.42 5.50 0.43
C ARG A 160 30.52 4.04 0.02
N ALA A 161 29.95 3.68 -1.13
CA ALA A 161 29.89 2.29 -1.58
C ALA A 161 31.28 1.64 -1.68
N ASN A 162 32.29 2.38 -2.16
CA ASN A 162 33.68 1.90 -2.26
C ASN A 162 34.38 1.68 -0.90
N GLN A 163 33.91 2.33 0.17
CA GLN A 163 34.41 2.11 1.52
C GLN A 163 33.77 0.86 2.15
N ALA A 164 32.55 0.53 1.75
CA ALA A 164 31.82 -0.64 2.23
C ALA A 164 32.33 -1.90 1.57
N ILE A 165 32.41 -1.86 0.24
CA ILE A 165 32.76 -3.00 -0.60
C ILE A 165 33.80 -2.51 -1.60
N GLU A 166 34.97 -3.12 -1.57
CA GLU A 166 36.05 -2.78 -2.50
C GLU A 166 35.60 -3.05 -3.94
N ASN A 167 35.84 -2.08 -4.83
CA ASN A 167 35.43 -2.11 -6.25
C ASN A 167 33.91 -2.29 -6.46
N TYR A 168 33.07 -1.80 -5.55
CA TYR A 168 31.62 -1.80 -5.77
C TYR A 168 31.26 -1.02 -7.04
N PRO A 169 30.50 -1.60 -7.99
CA PRO A 169 30.20 -0.93 -9.26
C PRO A 169 29.37 0.33 -9.07
N GLU A 170 29.80 1.47 -9.62
CA GLU A 170 29.05 2.73 -9.49
C GLU A 170 27.64 2.67 -10.09
N LYS A 171 27.44 1.84 -11.12
CA LYS A 171 26.12 1.61 -11.74
C LYS A 171 25.11 0.96 -10.78
N ASN A 172 25.59 0.35 -9.70
CA ASN A 172 24.74 -0.23 -8.66
C ASN A 172 24.42 0.78 -7.55
N CYS A 173 24.98 2.00 -7.61
CA CYS A 173 24.71 3.05 -6.65
C CYS A 173 23.51 3.93 -7.10
N PRO A 174 22.68 4.38 -6.15
CA PRO A 174 22.76 4.08 -4.72
C PRO A 174 22.25 2.66 -4.41
N THR A 175 22.64 2.11 -3.27
CA THR A 175 22.08 0.85 -2.76
C THR A 175 21.57 1.05 -1.34
N ILE A 176 20.37 0.55 -1.06
CA ILE A 176 19.80 0.48 0.28
C ILE A 176 19.99 -0.94 0.81
N LEU A 177 20.60 -1.07 1.98
CA LEU A 177 20.69 -2.31 2.72
C LEU A 177 19.91 -2.16 4.03
N VAL A 178 19.09 -3.15 4.35
CA VAL A 178 18.32 -3.16 5.60
C VAL A 178 18.73 -4.38 6.41
N TYR A 179 19.20 -4.13 7.62
CA TYR A 179 19.62 -5.14 8.56
C TYR A 179 18.59 -5.31 9.68
N LYS A 180 18.35 -6.54 10.09
CA LYS A 180 17.49 -6.87 11.24
C LYS A 180 18.01 -8.16 11.86
N ASN A 181 18.22 -8.16 13.18
CA ASN A 181 18.72 -9.31 13.94
C ASN A 181 20.06 -9.89 13.41
N GLY A 182 20.95 -9.03 12.92
CA GLY A 182 22.26 -9.40 12.37
C GLY A 182 22.28 -9.70 10.87
N ASP A 183 21.13 -9.95 10.25
CA ASP A 183 21.04 -10.37 8.85
C ASP A 183 20.50 -9.27 7.94
N ILE A 184 20.87 -9.33 6.66
CA ILE A 184 20.28 -8.48 5.61
C ILE A 184 18.90 -9.04 5.26
N VAL A 185 17.86 -8.27 5.56
CA VAL A 185 16.47 -8.66 5.26
C VAL A 185 15.95 -8.08 3.95
N LYS A 186 16.51 -6.95 3.50
CA LYS A 186 16.14 -6.31 2.24
C LYS A 186 17.35 -5.62 1.63
N GLN A 187 17.45 -5.73 0.31
CA GLN A 187 18.43 -5.04 -0.49
C GLN A 187 17.74 -4.42 -1.70
N VAL A 188 17.98 -3.14 -1.93
CA VAL A 188 17.51 -2.41 -3.11
C VAL A 188 18.73 -1.86 -3.82
N VAL A 189 19.04 -2.41 -5.00
CA VAL A 189 20.19 -2.00 -5.82
C VAL A 189 19.69 -1.03 -6.88
N THR A 190 20.24 0.19 -6.91
CA THR A 190 19.70 1.34 -7.65
C THR A 190 18.30 1.75 -7.21
N LEU A 191 17.84 2.94 -7.60
CA LEU A 191 16.46 3.34 -7.32
C LEU A 191 15.48 2.87 -8.39
N VAL A 192 15.94 2.22 -9.47
CA VAL A 192 15.10 1.89 -10.64
C VAL A 192 13.86 1.07 -10.25
N THR A 193 13.96 0.19 -9.26
CA THR A 193 12.83 -0.62 -8.78
C THR A 193 11.85 0.14 -7.88
N VAL A 194 12.21 1.36 -7.46
CA VAL A 194 11.48 2.19 -6.48
C VAL A 194 11.33 3.64 -6.98
N GLY A 195 11.07 3.81 -8.28
CA GLY A 195 10.78 5.11 -8.90
C GLY A 195 11.98 5.85 -9.51
N GLY A 196 13.20 5.33 -9.34
CA GLY A 196 14.41 5.88 -9.91
C GLY A 196 14.70 7.31 -9.41
N VAL A 197 14.97 8.21 -10.34
CA VAL A 197 15.17 9.65 -10.04
C VAL A 197 13.89 10.32 -9.51
N ARG A 198 12.73 9.70 -9.68
CA ARG A 198 11.44 10.21 -9.16
C ARG A 198 11.01 9.55 -7.85
N MET A 199 11.90 8.78 -7.22
CA MET A 199 11.63 8.23 -5.89
C MET A 199 11.19 9.35 -4.94
N SER A 200 10.15 9.05 -4.16
CA SER A 200 9.52 9.94 -3.20
C SER A 200 9.64 9.37 -1.78
N MET A 201 9.22 10.15 -0.79
CA MET A 201 9.10 9.65 0.58
C MET A 201 8.10 8.49 0.71
N LEU A 202 7.06 8.46 -0.14
CA LEU A 202 6.08 7.36 -0.14
C LEU A 202 6.73 6.03 -0.54
N ASP A 203 7.64 6.05 -1.51
CA ASP A 203 8.40 4.87 -1.91
C ASP A 203 9.29 4.36 -0.76
N LEU A 204 9.87 5.28 0.01
CA LEU A 204 10.65 4.94 1.19
C LEU A 204 9.79 4.38 2.33
N ASP A 205 8.59 4.94 2.55
CA ASP A 205 7.62 4.41 3.51
C ASP A 205 7.23 2.98 3.19
N ASN A 206 6.99 2.68 1.92
CA ASN A 206 6.67 1.32 1.49
C ASN A 206 7.79 0.33 1.87
N ILE A 207 9.06 0.72 1.74
CA ILE A 207 10.20 -0.11 2.18
C ILE A 207 10.21 -0.25 3.71
N LEU A 208 9.95 0.83 4.45
CA LEU A 208 9.90 0.83 5.93
C LEU A 208 8.80 -0.11 6.45
N VAL A 209 7.62 -0.07 5.82
CA VAL A 209 6.49 -0.94 6.16
C VAL A 209 6.76 -2.39 5.75
N GLU A 210 7.32 -2.63 4.56
CA GLU A 210 7.64 -3.98 4.06
C GLU A 210 8.60 -4.73 5.01
N VAL A 211 9.61 -4.03 5.54
CA VAL A 211 10.57 -4.61 6.50
C VAL A 211 9.98 -4.78 7.92
N GLY A 212 8.82 -4.16 8.18
CA GLY A 212 8.22 -4.06 9.49
C GLY A 212 9.03 -3.18 10.45
N ALA A 213 9.65 -2.12 9.92
CA ALA A 213 10.27 -1.07 10.73
C ALA A 213 9.21 -0.09 11.24
N VAL A 214 8.17 0.14 10.44
CA VAL A 214 7.02 0.99 10.74
C VAL A 214 5.75 0.17 10.49
N PRO A 215 4.70 0.26 11.32
CA PRO A 215 3.46 -0.43 11.06
C PRO A 215 2.70 0.22 9.89
N ALA A 216 1.90 -0.56 9.15
CA ALA A 216 1.16 -0.05 7.98
C ALA A 216 0.11 1.03 8.33
N ASN A 217 -0.31 1.10 9.60
CA ASN A 217 -1.23 2.10 10.12
C ASN A 217 -0.53 3.31 10.77
N ASP A 218 0.79 3.47 10.56
CA ASP A 218 1.50 4.66 11.03
C ASP A 218 0.99 5.91 10.31
N MET A 219 0.72 6.96 11.08
CA MET A 219 0.16 8.20 10.56
C MET A 219 1.02 8.88 9.52
N ARG A 220 2.35 8.82 9.68
CA ARG A 220 3.29 9.45 8.74
C ARG A 220 3.11 8.84 7.35
N VAL A 221 2.91 7.52 7.31
CA VAL A 221 2.68 6.75 6.08
C VAL A 221 1.28 7.00 5.53
N LEU A 222 0.24 6.90 6.38
CA LEU A 222 -1.15 7.05 5.97
C LEU A 222 -1.44 8.44 5.40
N LYS A 223 -0.94 9.49 6.07
CA LYS A 223 -1.10 10.87 5.60
C LYS A 223 -0.46 11.05 4.23
N ARG A 224 0.77 10.57 4.04
CA ARG A 224 1.48 10.66 2.77
C ARG A 224 0.81 9.86 1.65
N ARG A 225 0.21 8.72 1.98
CA ARG A 225 -0.56 7.92 1.02
C ARG A 225 -1.82 8.65 0.59
N ARG A 226 -2.59 9.21 1.53
CA ARG A 226 -3.80 10.01 1.22
C ARG A 226 -3.46 11.23 0.36
N GLU A 227 -2.43 11.99 0.73
CA GLU A 227 -1.96 13.15 -0.05
C GLU A 227 -1.55 12.76 -1.48
N ALA A 228 -0.97 11.57 -1.67
CA ALA A 228 -0.61 11.08 -2.99
C ALA A 228 -1.85 10.63 -3.82
N GLU A 229 -2.82 9.99 -3.18
CA GLU A 229 -4.10 9.60 -3.77
C GLU A 229 -4.89 10.84 -4.23
N ASP A 230 -5.06 11.83 -3.35
CA ASP A 230 -5.75 13.09 -3.64
C ASP A 230 -5.09 13.83 -4.82
N ALA A 231 -3.75 13.92 -4.82
CA ALA A 231 -3.00 14.54 -5.92
C ALA A 231 -3.12 13.78 -7.24
N GLU A 232 -3.34 12.46 -7.22
CA GLU A 232 -3.60 11.67 -8.41
C GLU A 232 -5.02 11.92 -8.95
N GLU A 233 -6.02 11.95 -8.07
CA GLU A 233 -7.41 12.26 -8.41
C GLU A 233 -7.53 13.65 -9.06
N GLU A 234 -6.92 14.67 -8.46
CA GLU A 234 -6.89 16.02 -9.03
C GLU A 234 -6.27 16.05 -10.44
N ARG A 235 -5.21 15.27 -10.68
CA ARG A 235 -4.59 15.14 -12.00
C ARG A 235 -5.50 14.44 -13.00
N GLN A 236 -6.28 13.46 -12.58
CA GLN A 236 -7.23 12.76 -13.44
C GLN A 236 -8.42 13.66 -13.81
N VAL A 237 -8.95 14.42 -12.85
CA VAL A 237 -10.02 15.40 -13.09
C VAL A 237 -9.52 16.52 -14.03
N GLY A 238 -8.32 17.05 -13.80
CA GLY A 238 -7.72 18.08 -14.64
C GLY A 238 -7.43 17.63 -16.08
N LYS A 239 -7.17 16.33 -16.30
CA LYS A 239 -7.05 15.73 -17.64
C LYS A 239 -8.40 15.60 -18.34
N SER A 240 -9.45 15.21 -17.62
CA SER A 240 -10.80 15.09 -18.18
C SER A 240 -11.33 16.43 -18.69
N ILE A 241 -11.11 17.53 -17.95
CA ILE A 241 -11.53 18.89 -18.36
C ILE A 241 -10.79 19.36 -19.61
N ARG A 242 -9.51 18.99 -19.79
CA ARG A 242 -8.71 19.40 -20.97
C ARG A 242 -9.04 18.62 -22.24
N SER A 243 -9.63 17.43 -22.14
CA SER A 243 -10.05 16.66 -23.32
C SER A 243 -11.42 17.06 -23.87
N GLY A 244 -12.19 17.89 -23.16
CA GLY A 244 -13.55 18.31 -23.53
C GLY A 244 -13.65 19.49 -24.52
N THR A 245 -12.53 20.08 -24.95
CA THR A 245 -12.52 21.29 -25.81
C THR A 245 -11.84 21.01 -27.15
N THR A 246 -12.34 20.03 -27.91
CA THR A 246 -11.99 19.84 -29.34
C THR A 246 -13.07 19.04 -30.06
N SER A 247 -14.33 19.50 -30.01
CA SER A 247 -15.43 19.05 -30.88
C SER A 247 -16.54 20.11 -30.89
N LYS A 248 -16.39 21.11 -31.75
CA LYS A 248 -17.46 21.97 -32.28
C LYS A 248 -16.91 22.53 -33.59
N GLU A 249 -17.01 21.74 -34.66
CA GLU A 249 -18.10 21.82 -35.65
C GLU A 249 -17.98 23.12 -36.45
N ASP A 250 -17.23 23.02 -37.54
CA ASP A 250 -17.54 23.72 -38.78
C ASP A 250 -18.91 23.20 -39.24
N ASP A 251 -19.92 24.05 -39.30
CA ASP A 251 -20.98 23.93 -40.30
C ASP A 251 -21.52 25.33 -40.66
N ASP A 252 -21.78 25.47 -41.94
CA ASP A 252 -21.84 26.67 -42.77
C ASP A 252 -23.02 27.64 -42.53
N ASP A 253 -22.83 28.85 -43.10
CA ASP A 253 -23.81 29.79 -43.68
C ASP A 253 -25.31 29.56 -43.42
N ASP A 254 -25.99 30.59 -42.88
CA ASP A 254 -27.12 31.23 -43.59
C ASP A 254 -27.64 32.49 -42.85
N ASP A 255 -27.56 33.61 -43.59
CA ASP A 255 -28.50 34.72 -43.75
C ASP A 255 -29.54 35.14 -42.69
N ASP A 256 -29.54 36.47 -42.48
CA ASP A 256 -30.67 37.40 -42.26
C ASP A 256 -31.42 37.40 -40.90
N TRP A 257 -31.46 38.57 -40.25
CA TRP A 257 -32.66 39.35 -39.90
C TRP A 257 -32.35 40.47 -38.87
N ASP A 258 -32.53 41.71 -39.34
CA ASP A 258 -32.65 43.06 -38.70
C ASP A 258 -31.40 43.74 -38.07
#